data_AF-A0A2I9E300-F1
#
_entry.id   AF-A0A2I9E300-F1
#
_cell.length_a   1.000
_cell.length_b   1.000
_cell.length_c   1.000
_cell.angle_alpha   90.00
_cell.angle_beta   90.00
_cell.angle_gamma   90.00
#
_symmetry.space_group_name_H-M   'P 1'
#
loop_
_entity.id
_entity.type
_entity.pdbx_description
1 polymer ?
#
loop_
_entity_poly.entity_id
_entity_poly.type
_entity_poly.pdbx_seq_one_letter_code
_entity_poly.pdbx_strand_id
1 'polypeptide(L)' 'MSASNAPDRSIDIRGGFVWSVKGNNPSTQNALDGQLQLLQLPGSQIILSYSRTSILGGRISEGAVILRYSR' A
#
# COMPACT_ATOMS: atom_id res chain seq x y z
N MET A 1 -16.68 12.44 -30.03
CA MET A 1 -16.16 11.98 -28.72
C MET A 1 -14.80 11.32 -29.01
N SER A 2 -13.69 11.94 -28.62
CA SER A 2 -12.36 11.37 -28.87
C SER A 2 -12.07 10.33 -27.79
N ALA A 3 -11.90 9.07 -28.18
CA ALA A 3 -11.49 8.01 -27.27
C ALA A 3 -10.06 8.30 -26.78
N SER A 4 -9.84 8.18 -25.47
CA SER A 4 -8.51 8.29 -24.89
C SER A 4 -7.62 7.17 -25.45
N ASN A 5 -6.59 7.54 -26.21
CA ASN A 5 -5.54 6.61 -26.68
C ASN A 5 -4.40 6.47 -25.65
N ALA A 6 -4.63 6.87 -24.39
CA ALA A 6 -3.64 6.71 -23.35
C ALA A 6 -3.33 5.21 -23.21
N PRO A 7 -2.06 4.78 -23.36
CA PRO A 7 -1.69 3.40 -23.13
C PRO A 7 -2.18 2.99 -21.75
N ASP A 8 -2.82 1.82 -21.66
CA ASP A 8 -3.12 1.20 -20.37
C ASP A 8 -1.78 1.06 -19.62
N ARG A 9 -1.58 1.90 -18.60
CA ARG A 9 -0.38 1.83 -17.77
C ARG A 9 -0.57 0.73 -16.74
N SER A 10 -0.62 -0.51 -17.20
CA SER A 10 -0.43 -1.63 -16.27
C SER A 10 0.97 -1.51 -15.70
N ILE A 11 1.07 -1.45 -14.37
CA ILE A 11 2.36 -1.59 -13.72
C ILE A 11 2.76 -3.04 -13.94
N ASP A 12 3.79 -3.26 -14.74
CA ASP A 12 4.37 -4.59 -14.94
C ASP A 12 5.03 -5.02 -13.61
N ILE A 13 4.36 -5.89 -12.86
CA ILE A 13 4.85 -6.42 -11.58
C ILE A 13 5.49 -7.77 -11.88
N ARG A 14 6.79 -7.89 -11.65
CA ARG A 14 7.52 -9.15 -11.89
C ARG A 14 7.34 -10.17 -10.77
N GLY A 15 7.00 -9.69 -9.59
CA GLY A 15 6.80 -10.50 -8.39
C GLY A 15 6.77 -9.62 -7.15
N GLY A 16 6.44 -10.23 -6.01
CA GLY A 16 6.40 -9.52 -4.76
C GLY A 16 5.73 -10.29 -3.64
N PHE A 17 5.60 -9.61 -2.51
CA PHE A 17 4.92 -10.09 -1.32
C PHE A 17 3.88 -9.08 -0.88
N VAL A 18 2.76 -9.60 -0.38
CA VAL A 18 1.68 -8.80 0.17
C VAL A 18 1.29 -9.40 1.51
N TRP A 19 1.23 -8.55 2.54
CA TRP A 19 0.85 -8.95 3.89
C TRP A 19 -0.31 -8.11 4.38
N SER A 20 -1.24 -8.78 5.05
CA SER A 20 -2.27 -8.14 5.85
C SER A 20 -1.72 -7.85 7.24
N VAL A 21 -1.73 -6.59 7.65
CA VAL A 21 -1.26 -6.13 8.96
C VAL A 21 -2.46 -5.75 9.80
N LYS A 22 -2.79 -6.59 10.78
CA LYS A 22 -3.95 -6.39 11.66
C LYS A 22 -3.51 -6.24 13.10
N GLY A 23 -4.21 -5.39 13.84
CA GLY A 23 -4.01 -5.23 15.27
C GLY A 23 -5.22 -4.62 15.94
N ASN A 24 -5.46 -4.98 17.20
CA ASN A 24 -6.53 -4.38 18.00
C ASN A 24 -6.12 -4.31 19.47
N ASN A 25 -6.48 -3.20 20.12
CA ASN A 25 -6.39 -3.04 21.55
C ASN A 25 -7.64 -2.29 22.06
N PRO A 26 -8.65 -3.03 22.55
CA PRO A 26 -9.90 -2.42 23.01
C PRO A 26 -9.74 -1.47 24.21
N SER A 27 -8.80 -1.73 25.13
CA SER A 27 -8.63 -0.90 26.33
C SER A 27 -8.17 0.52 26.02
N THR A 28 -7.45 0.68 24.90
CA THR A 28 -7.00 1.98 24.39
C THR A 28 -7.81 2.45 23.19
N GLN A 29 -8.89 1.73 22.85
CA GLN A 29 -9.72 1.97 21.66
C GLN A 29 -8.88 2.11 20.39
N ASN A 30 -7.90 1.23 20.24
CA ASN A 30 -7.01 1.19 19.09
C ASN A 30 -7.35 0.00 18.19
N ALA A 31 -7.31 0.20 16.88
CA ALA A 31 -7.43 -0.85 15.88
C ALA A 31 -6.60 -0.49 14.65
N LEU A 32 -6.17 -1.49 13.91
CA LEU A 32 -5.36 -1.37 12.70
C LEU A 32 -5.81 -2.44 11.71
N ASP A 33 -6.12 -2.00 10.50
CA ASP A 33 -6.24 -2.86 9.33
C ASP A 33 -5.43 -2.22 8.20
N GLY A 34 -4.41 -2.91 7.74
CA GLY A 34 -3.48 -2.38 6.75
C GLY A 34 -2.91 -3.44 5.85
N GLN A 35 -2.28 -2.96 4.78
CA GLN A 35 -1.63 -3.80 3.80
C GLN A 35 -0.20 -3.31 3.58
N LEU A 36 0.76 -4.21 3.73
CA LEU A 36 2.16 -4.00 3.39
C LEU A 36 2.45 -4.72 2.07
N GLN A 37 3.06 -4.04 1.11
CA GLN A 37 3.43 -4.62 -0.17
C GLN A 37 4.91 -4.37 -0.45
N LEU A 38 5.60 -5.40 -0.92
CA LEU A 38 6.95 -5.31 -1.47
C LEU A 38 6.89 -5.85 -2.90
N LEU A 39 7.07 -4.98 -3.88
CA LEU A 39 6.90 -5.30 -5.30
C LEU A 39 8.20 -5.06 -6.05
N GLN A 40 8.58 -6.02 -6.89
CA GLN A 40 9.65 -5.87 -7.87
C GLN A 40 9.08 -5.44 -9.21
N LEU A 41 9.62 -4.35 -9.75
CA LEU A 41 9.27 -3.79 -11.04
C LEU A 41 10.42 -3.98 -12.04
N PRO A 42 10.16 -3.86 -13.36
CA PRO A 42 11.19 -3.82 -14.39
C PRO A 42 12.26 -2.75 -14.12
N GLY A 43 13.45 -2.97 -14.67
CA GLY A 43 14.56 -2.01 -14.53
C GLY A 43 15.15 -1.95 -13.12
N SER A 44 15.17 -3.08 -12.40
CA SER A 44 15.76 -3.19 -11.05
C SER A 44 15.13 -2.24 -10.03
N GLN A 45 13.83 -1.97 -10.20
CA GLN A 45 13.07 -1.10 -9.31
C GLN A 45 12.35 -1.94 -8.25
N ILE A 46 12.30 -1.42 -7.04
CA ILE A 46 11.56 -2.01 -5.92
C ILE A 46 10.62 -0.95 -5.35
N ILE A 47 9.38 -1.33 -5.10
CA ILE A 47 8.41 -0.53 -4.34
C ILE A 47 8.16 -1.22 -3.01
N LEU A 48 8.28 -0.47 -1.92
CA LEU A 48 7.75 -0.84 -0.61
C LEU A 48 6.62 0.13 -0.28
N SER A 49 5.40 -0.38 -0.09
CA SER A 49 4.24 0.44 0.25
C SER A 49 3.53 -0.09 1.48
N TYR A 50 3.01 0.81 2.29
CA TYR A 50 2.15 0.48 3.41
C TYR A 50 0.95 1.41 3.42
N SER A 51 -0.25 0.85 3.44
CA SER A 51 -1.50 1.58 3.62
C SER A 51 -2.24 1.04 4.84
N ARG A 52 -2.91 1.92 5.58
CA ARG A 52 -3.72 1.55 6.74
C ARG A 52 -4.97 2.39 6.88
N THR A 53 -6.01 1.75 7.37
CA THR A 53 -7.09 2.37 8.13
C THR A 53 -6.94 1.93 9.57
N SER A 54 -7.11 2.84 10.51
CA SER A 54 -6.90 2.56 11.92
C SER A 54 -7.88 3.35 12.78
N ILE A 55 -8.02 2.90 14.01
CA ILE A 55 -8.65 3.64 15.09
C ILE A 55 -7.53 3.96 16.08
N LEU A 56 -7.34 5.23 16.44
CA LEU A 56 -6.38 5.70 17.42
C LEU A 56 -7.14 6.48 18.51
N GLY A 57 -7.23 5.91 19.70
CA GLY A 57 -8.01 6.49 20.81
C GLY A 57 -9.47 6.72 20.43
N GLY A 58 -10.10 5.76 19.75
CA GLY A 58 -11.50 5.85 19.31
C GLY A 58 -11.73 6.71 18.06
N ARG A 59 -10.68 7.30 17.48
CA ARG A 59 -10.78 8.15 16.27
C ARG A 59 -10.21 7.47 15.05
N ILE A 60 -10.94 7.52 13.95
CA ILE A 60 -10.47 6.98 12.67
C ILE A 60 -9.26 7.79 12.18
N SER A 61 -8.22 7.08 11.76
CA SER A 61 -7.01 7.63 11.16
C SER A 61 -6.62 6.75 9.98
N GLU A 62 -6.34 7.39 8.86
CA GLU A 62 -5.86 6.73 7.64
C GLU A 62 -4.44 7.21 7.33
N GLY A 63 -3.68 6.38 6.63
CA GLY A 63 -2.34 6.75 6.21
C GLY A 63 -1.79 5.80 5.18
N ALA A 64 -1.00 6.35 4.26
CA ALA A 64 -0.27 5.58 3.27
C ALA A 64 1.14 6.16 3.10
N VAL A 65 2.10 5.28 2.87
CA VAL A 65 3.47 5.65 2.49
C VAL A 65 3.93 4.72 1.38
N ILE A 66 4.64 5.28 0.41
CA ILE A 66 5.24 4.54 -0.70
C ILE A 66 6.70 4.97 -0.80
N LEU A 67 7.58 3.99 -0.77
CA LEU A 67 9.01 4.15 -0.97
C LEU A 67 9.38 3.45 -2.28
N ARG A 68 10.09 4.18 -3.15
CA ARG A 68 10.64 3.62 -4.38
C ARG A 68 12.15 3.59 -4.28
N TYR A 69 12.73 2.44 -4.58
CA TYR A 69 14.16 2.30 -4.82
C TYR A 69 14.40 1.99 -6.29
N SER A 70 15.34 2.70 -6.89
CA SER A 70 15.80 2.50 -8.27
C SER A 70 17.31 2.66 -8.29
N ARG A 71 18.02 1.69 -8.88
CA ARG A 71 19.47 1.71 -9.05
C ARG A 71 19.84 2.21 -10.44
#